data_AF-A0A9W9YTI5-F1
#
_entry.id   AF-A0A9W9YTI5-F1
#
_cell.length_a   1.000
_cell.length_b   1.000
_cell.length_c   1.000
_cell.angle_alpha   90.00
_cell.angle_beta   90.00
_cell.angle_gamma   90.00
#
_symmetry.space_group_name_H-M   'P 1'
#
loop_
_entity.id
_entity.type
_entity.pdbx_description
1 polymer ?
#
loop_
_entity_poly.entity_id
_entity_poly.type
_entity_poly.pdbx_seq_one_letter_code
_entity_poly.pdbx_strand_id
1 'polypeptide(L)'
;MEWTADKELRVIAHDYSPNWMTAVEILDDDTFLGAENSFNLFTCQKDSGSAVMMTGRIFKRPDSFTWASLLMSLDHGSLVMEHPGEASTPFQGCILFGTVNGTIGIVGQLPQELSVFLTQVQGKLSKVIKSVGKIDHGLYPFRFFISGNVREE
;
A
#
# COMPACT_ATOMS: atom_id res chain seq x y z
N MET A 1 -0.35 -10.60 -16.03
CA MET A 1 -0.05 -11.42 -17.23
C MET A 1 -1.34 -12.06 -17.66
N GLU A 2 -1.53 -12.30 -18.95
CA GLU A 2 -2.71 -13.00 -19.46
C GLU A 2 -2.27 -14.19 -20.31
N TRP A 3 -3.04 -15.27 -20.26
CA TRP A 3 -2.87 -16.44 -21.13
C TRP A 3 -3.47 -16.13 -22.50
N THR A 4 -2.71 -16.35 -23.57
CA THR A 4 -3.29 -16.38 -24.92
C THR A 4 -4.15 -17.64 -25.10
N ALA A 5 -5.02 -17.65 -26.11
CA ALA A 5 -5.75 -18.87 -26.50
C ALA A 5 -4.81 -20.06 -26.75
N ASP A 6 -3.56 -19.78 -27.10
CA ASP A 6 -2.49 -20.75 -27.36
C ASP A 6 -1.67 -21.11 -26.12
N LYS A 7 -2.10 -20.68 -24.92
CA LYS A 7 -1.42 -20.90 -23.62
C LYS A 7 -0.01 -20.31 -23.56
N GLU A 8 0.20 -19.14 -24.17
CA GLU A 8 1.44 -18.39 -24.04
C GLU A 8 1.30 -17.23 -23.05
N LEU A 9 2.39 -16.88 -22.36
CA LEU A 9 2.43 -15.75 -21.45
C LEU A 9 2.63 -14.45 -22.22
N ARG A 10 1.73 -13.49 -22.02
CA ARG A 10 1.87 -12.14 -22.59
C ARG A 10 2.15 -11.09 -21.52
N VAL A 11 3.10 -10.21 -21.82
CA VAL A 11 3.36 -8.99 -21.04
C VAL A 11 2.22 -7.99 -21.30
N ILE A 12 1.51 -7.63 -20.24
CA ILE A 12 0.38 -6.69 -20.27
C ILE A 12 0.76 -5.29 -19.77
N ALA A 13 1.85 -5.20 -19.00
CA ALA A 13 2.19 -4.06 -18.17
C ALA A 13 3.65 -4.16 -17.71
N HIS A 14 4.36 -3.03 -17.60
CA HIS A 14 5.70 -2.94 -17.05
C HIS A 14 5.89 -1.59 -16.35
N ASP A 15 6.41 -1.61 -15.11
CA ASP A 15 6.89 -0.39 -14.43
C ASP A 15 8.39 -0.21 -14.73
N TYR A 16 8.73 0.90 -15.40
CA TYR A 16 10.10 1.21 -15.80
C TYR A 16 10.94 1.83 -14.66
N SER A 17 10.36 2.05 -13.50
CA SER A 17 11.07 2.57 -12.33
C SER A 17 12.10 1.56 -11.84
N PRO A 18 13.39 1.94 -11.69
CA PRO A 18 14.40 1.02 -11.19
C PRO A 18 14.25 0.85 -9.66
N ASN A 19 13.38 -0.08 -9.26
CA ASN A 19 13.15 -0.44 -7.86
C ASN A 19 13.83 -1.78 -7.55
N TRP A 20 14.54 -1.88 -6.43
CA TRP A 20 15.11 -3.15 -5.97
C TRP A 20 14.09 -3.85 -5.07
N MET A 21 13.26 -4.68 -5.68
CA MET A 21 12.10 -5.30 -5.05
C MET A 21 12.48 -6.27 -3.92
N THR A 22 11.70 -6.25 -2.85
CA THR A 22 11.82 -7.18 -1.71
C THR A 22 10.58 -8.06 -1.56
N ALA A 23 9.40 -7.51 -1.84
CA ALA A 23 8.13 -8.23 -1.88
C ALA A 23 7.19 -7.58 -2.90
N VAL A 24 6.28 -8.35 -3.47
CA VAL A 24 5.23 -7.90 -4.38
C VAL A 24 3.94 -8.65 -4.06
N GLU A 25 2.80 -7.99 -4.16
CA GLU A 25 1.49 -8.61 -3.97
C GLU A 25 0.44 -7.98 -4.88
N ILE A 26 -0.57 -8.74 -5.26
CA ILE A 26 -1.68 -8.26 -6.08
C ILE A 26 -2.81 -7.78 -5.15
N LEU A 27 -3.20 -6.51 -5.22
CA LEU A 27 -4.32 -6.00 -4.40
C LEU A 27 -5.66 -6.37 -5.04
N ASP A 28 -5.77 -6.09 -6.33
CA ASP A 28 -6.93 -6.33 -7.19
C ASP A 28 -6.47 -6.52 -8.65
N ASP A 29 -7.42 -6.69 -9.57
CA ASP A 29 -7.14 -6.99 -10.99
C ASP A 29 -6.30 -5.92 -11.71
N ASP A 30 -6.33 -4.68 -11.20
CA ASP A 30 -5.68 -3.53 -11.80
C ASP A 30 -4.63 -2.90 -10.88
N THR A 31 -4.55 -3.26 -9.60
CA THR A 31 -3.70 -2.61 -8.59
C THR A 31 -2.74 -3.60 -7.96
N PHE A 32 -1.46 -3.24 -7.97
CA PHE A 32 -0.36 -4.04 -7.48
C PHE A 32 0.38 -3.32 -6.36
N LEU A 33 0.78 -4.05 -5.33
CA LEU A 33 1.56 -3.57 -4.19
C LEU A 33 3.02 -4.02 -4.34
N GLY A 34 3.95 -3.09 -4.14
CA GLY A 34 5.37 -3.37 -4.19
C GLY A 34 6.11 -2.83 -2.99
N ALA A 35 7.04 -3.63 -2.46
CA ALA A 35 8.01 -3.21 -1.45
C ALA A 35 9.42 -3.25 -2.03
N GLU A 36 10.24 -2.26 -1.71
CA GLU A 36 11.63 -2.16 -2.17
C GLU A 36 12.64 -2.08 -1.03
N ASN A 37 13.92 -2.34 -1.37
CA ASN A 37 15.05 -2.40 -0.44
C ASN A 37 15.30 -1.10 0.31
N SER A 38 14.82 0.02 -0.23
CA SER A 38 14.87 1.33 0.38
C SER A 38 13.78 1.50 1.43
N PHE A 39 13.15 0.41 1.86
CA PHE A 39 12.10 0.36 2.87
C PHE A 39 10.88 1.22 2.53
N ASN A 40 10.57 1.30 1.23
CA ASN A 40 9.40 2.00 0.74
C ASN A 40 8.36 0.99 0.25
N LEU A 41 7.10 1.39 0.36
CA LEU A 41 5.94 0.69 -0.19
C LEU A 41 5.32 1.58 -1.28
N PHE A 42 4.92 0.99 -2.39
CA PHE A 42 4.32 1.69 -3.51
C PHE A 42 3.21 0.86 -4.15
N THR A 43 2.32 1.55 -4.86
CA THR A 43 1.27 0.92 -5.66
C THR A 43 1.41 1.29 -7.12
N CYS A 44 1.24 0.31 -7.99
CA CYS A 44 1.15 0.50 -9.44
C CYS A 44 -0.25 0.12 -9.89
N GLN A 45 -0.83 0.88 -10.81
CA GLN A 45 -2.13 0.56 -11.39
C GLN A 45 -2.01 0.40 -12.90
N LYS A 46 -2.68 -0.62 -13.43
CA LYS A 46 -2.84 -0.85 -14.85
C LYS A 46 -3.89 0.12 -15.38
N ASP A 47 -3.48 1.05 -16.26
CA ASP A 47 -4.45 1.84 -17.01
C ASP A 47 -4.99 1.02 -18.19
N SER A 48 -6.26 1.19 -18.53
CA SER A 48 -6.93 0.46 -19.63
C SER A 48 -6.34 0.82 -21.01
N GLY A 49 -5.57 1.91 -21.09
CA GLY A 49 -4.88 2.41 -22.28
C GLY A 49 -3.53 1.78 -22.59
N SER A 50 -3.15 0.67 -21.94
CA SER A 50 -1.91 -0.08 -22.19
C SER A 50 -0.62 0.49 -21.58
N ALA A 51 -0.70 1.59 -20.82
CA ALA A 51 0.42 2.12 -20.02
C ALA A 51 0.15 1.93 -18.53
N VAL A 52 1.08 1.31 -17.80
CA VAL A 52 1.03 1.34 -16.32
C VAL A 52 1.43 2.72 -15.88
N MET A 53 0.57 3.41 -15.15
CA MET A 53 0.97 4.62 -14.45
C MET A 53 1.21 4.28 -12.98
N MET A 54 2.34 4.72 -12.44
CA MET A 54 2.56 4.64 -11.00
C MET A 54 1.58 5.59 -10.31
N THR A 55 0.51 5.05 -9.71
CA THR A 55 -0.56 5.86 -9.12
C THR A 55 -0.18 6.46 -7.77
N GLY A 56 0.85 5.93 -7.10
CA GLY A 56 1.36 6.55 -5.88
C GLY A 56 2.49 5.80 -5.18
N ARG A 57 3.33 6.55 -4.46
CA ARG A 57 4.24 6.02 -3.43
C ARG A 57 3.56 6.18 -2.08
N ILE A 58 3.26 5.07 -1.42
CA ILE A 58 2.61 5.06 -0.10
C ILE A 58 3.60 5.63 0.93
N PHE A 59 4.88 5.28 0.78
CA PHE A 59 5.98 5.80 1.58
C PHE A 59 7.02 6.47 0.68
N LYS A 60 7.23 7.77 0.86
CA LYS A 60 8.34 8.51 0.23
C LYS A 60 9.19 9.12 1.35
N ARG A 61 10.39 8.58 1.52
CA ARG A 61 11.40 9.07 2.45
C ARG A 61 11.89 10.49 2.07
N PRO A 62 12.04 11.42 3.03
CA PRO A 62 13.07 12.45 2.99
C PRO A 62 14.42 11.81 3.30
N ASP A 63 15.35 12.00 2.38
CA ASP A 63 16.79 11.81 2.54
C ASP A 63 17.27 11.85 3.99
N SER A 64 17.79 10.70 4.43
CA SER A 64 18.44 10.43 5.72
C SER A 64 17.55 9.97 6.90
N PHE A 65 17.74 8.67 7.18
CA PHE A 65 17.62 7.98 8.48
C PHE A 65 16.24 7.81 9.14
N THR A 66 15.67 6.59 9.11
CA THR A 66 14.94 5.95 10.25
C THR A 66 14.62 4.48 9.97
N TRP A 67 14.47 3.75 11.07
CA TRP A 67 13.81 2.47 11.41
C TRP A 67 12.70 1.90 10.49
N ALA A 68 12.86 1.91 9.17
CA ALA A 68 11.99 1.18 8.27
C ALA A 68 12.60 -0.21 8.05
N SER A 69 11.94 -1.24 8.53
CA SER A 69 12.39 -2.62 8.41
C SER A 69 12.04 -3.18 7.04
N LEU A 70 12.95 -3.94 6.44
CA LEU A 70 12.72 -4.64 5.17
C LEU A 70 11.47 -5.52 5.25
N LEU A 71 10.52 -5.28 4.34
CA LEU A 71 9.38 -6.14 4.10
C LEU A 71 9.83 -7.41 3.42
N MET A 72 9.50 -8.56 4.02
CA MET A 72 9.89 -9.88 3.53
C MET A 72 8.72 -10.66 2.94
N SER A 73 7.53 -10.54 3.52
CA SER A 73 6.33 -11.21 3.04
C SER A 73 5.14 -10.25 2.99
N LEU A 74 4.30 -10.49 2.00
CA LEU A 74 2.98 -9.92 1.81
C LEU A 74 2.09 -11.13 1.55
N ASP A 75 1.02 -11.28 2.33
CA ASP A 75 0.14 -12.45 2.24
C ASP A 75 -1.31 -12.01 2.43
N HIS A 76 -2.21 -12.46 1.56
CA HIS A 76 -3.65 -12.27 1.76
C HIS A 76 -4.13 -13.01 3.01
N GLY A 77 -4.82 -12.30 3.89
CA GLY A 77 -5.39 -12.90 5.07
C GLY A 77 -5.74 -11.91 6.17
N SER A 78 -6.46 -12.40 7.17
CA SER A 78 -6.83 -11.65 8.37
C SER A 78 -6.57 -12.52 9.60
N LEU A 79 -6.15 -11.88 10.69
CA LEU A 79 -6.04 -12.53 12.01
C LEU A 79 -7.31 -12.35 12.85
N VAL A 80 -8.33 -11.68 12.30
CA VAL A 80 -9.62 -11.43 12.97
C VAL A 80 -10.64 -12.46 12.50
N MET A 81 -11.37 -13.04 13.45
CA MET A 81 -12.50 -13.93 13.15
C MET A 81 -13.68 -13.09 12.64
N GLU A 82 -14.16 -13.37 11.44
CA GLU A 82 -15.38 -12.76 10.92
C GLU A 82 -16.61 -13.47 11.51
N HIS A 83 -17.43 -12.74 12.25
CA HIS A 83 -18.71 -13.25 12.73
C HIS A 83 -19.81 -12.93 11.71
N PRO A 84 -20.58 -13.95 11.26
CA PRO A 84 -21.74 -13.71 10.39
C PRO A 84 -22.75 -12.80 11.11
N GLY A 85 -22.91 -11.56 10.61
CA GLY A 85 -23.83 -10.56 11.16
C GLY A 85 -23.16 -9.34 11.82
N GLU A 86 -21.84 -9.32 11.96
CA GLU A 86 -21.12 -8.09 12.32
C GLU A 86 -21.00 -7.15 11.11
N ALA A 87 -21.00 -5.83 11.39
CA ALA A 87 -20.86 -4.82 10.36
C ALA A 87 -19.55 -5.02 9.58
N SER A 88 -19.62 -4.95 8.25
CA SER A 88 -18.46 -5.04 7.37
C SER A 88 -17.36 -4.10 7.83
N THR A 89 -16.11 -4.58 7.87
CA THR A 89 -14.94 -3.71 8.12
C THR A 89 -14.95 -2.54 7.14
N PRO A 90 -14.56 -1.32 7.56
CA PRO A 90 -14.60 -0.13 6.71
C PRO A 90 -13.52 -0.12 5.60
N PHE A 91 -12.81 -1.24 5.43
CA PHE A 91 -11.74 -1.44 4.47
C PHE A 91 -11.97 -2.74 3.70
N GLN A 92 -11.56 -2.75 2.43
CA GLN A 92 -11.63 -3.88 1.51
C GLN A 92 -10.23 -4.45 1.29
N GLY A 93 -10.13 -5.77 1.18
CA GLY A 93 -8.85 -6.46 1.09
C GLY A 93 -8.02 -6.35 2.37
N CYS A 94 -7.38 -7.44 2.75
CA CYS A 94 -6.43 -7.45 3.87
C CYS A 94 -5.20 -8.24 3.47
N ILE A 95 -4.07 -7.54 3.47
CA ILE A 95 -2.74 -8.12 3.27
C ILE A 95 -1.99 -7.99 4.57
N LEU A 96 -1.60 -9.13 5.12
CA LEU A 96 -0.65 -9.19 6.21
C LEU A 96 0.74 -8.96 5.65
N PHE A 97 1.55 -8.23 6.42
CA PHE A 97 2.94 -8.04 6.06
C PHE A 97 3.87 -8.33 7.23
N GLY A 98 5.00 -8.97 6.92
CA GLY A 98 6.06 -9.28 7.87
C GLY A 98 7.34 -8.52 7.53
N THR A 99 8.05 -8.07 8.56
CA THR A 99 9.35 -7.40 8.40
C THR A 99 10.50 -8.15 9.06
N VAL A 100 11.74 -7.89 8.62
CA VAL A 100 12.97 -8.48 9.20
C VAL A 100 13.13 -8.27 10.71
N ASN A 101 12.49 -7.23 11.27
CA ASN A 101 12.57 -6.91 12.69
C ASN A 101 11.46 -7.58 13.51
N GLY A 102 10.64 -8.43 12.90
CA GLY A 102 9.53 -9.13 13.56
C GLY A 102 8.23 -8.33 13.67
N THR A 103 8.13 -7.17 13.00
CA THR A 103 6.87 -6.44 12.93
C THR A 103 5.91 -7.17 12.00
N ILE A 104 4.68 -7.36 12.46
CA ILE A 104 3.55 -7.82 11.65
C ILE A 104 2.56 -6.67 11.55
N GLY A 105 2.12 -6.35 10.33
CA GLY A 105 1.13 -5.31 10.10
C GLY A 105 0.12 -5.69 9.03
N ILE A 106 -0.80 -4.77 8.75
CA ILE A 106 -1.86 -4.93 7.75
C ILE A 106 -1.80 -3.80 6.73
N VAL A 107 -2.10 -4.14 5.47
CA VAL A 107 -2.44 -3.21 4.39
C VAL A 107 -3.88 -3.51 3.95
N GLY A 108 -4.72 -2.49 3.93
CA GLY A 108 -6.09 -2.58 3.44
C GLY A 108 -6.45 -1.41 2.54
N GLN A 109 -7.39 -1.62 1.62
CA GLN A 109 -7.89 -0.57 0.73
C GLN A 109 -9.04 0.17 1.42
N LEU A 110 -9.03 1.50 1.33
CA LEU A 110 -10.08 2.34 1.90
C LEU A 110 -10.95 3.00 0.84
N PRO A 111 -12.25 3.20 1.12
CA PRO A 111 -13.07 4.14 0.37
C PRO A 111 -12.43 5.54 0.38
N GLN A 112 -12.53 6.24 -0.75
CA GLN A 112 -11.92 7.56 -0.93
C GLN A 112 -12.36 8.57 0.13
N GLU A 113 -13.66 8.62 0.45
CA GLU A 113 -14.21 9.50 1.48
C GLU A 113 -13.53 9.29 2.84
N LEU A 114 -13.39 8.02 3.24
CA LEU A 114 -12.74 7.65 4.50
C LEU A 114 -11.24 7.97 4.47
N SER A 115 -10.56 7.73 3.35
CA SER A 115 -9.14 8.08 3.17
C SER A 115 -8.90 9.59 3.31
N VAL A 116 -9.74 10.41 2.69
CA VAL A 116 -9.68 11.88 2.80
C VAL A 116 -9.94 12.32 4.24
N PHE A 117 -10.97 11.76 4.88
CA PHE A 117 -11.29 12.06 6.28
C PHE A 117 -10.12 11.71 7.21
N LEU A 118 -9.59 10.50 7.11
CA LEU A 118 -8.48 10.05 7.97
C LEU A 118 -7.20 10.85 7.71
N THR A 119 -6.96 11.30 6.48
CA THR A 119 -5.86 12.21 6.15
C THR A 119 -6.01 13.56 6.88
N GLN A 120 -7.23 14.10 6.94
CA GLN A 120 -7.49 15.33 7.70
C GLN A 120 -7.31 15.11 9.21
N VAL A 121 -7.77 13.97 9.74
CA VAL A 121 -7.58 13.59 11.15
C VAL A 121 -6.09 13.50 11.47
N GLN A 122 -5.31 12.80 10.65
CA GLN A 122 -3.85 12.69 10.80
C GLN A 122 -3.18 14.06 10.84
N GLY A 123 -3.54 14.98 9.93
CA GLY A 123 -2.99 16.34 9.89
C GLY A 123 -3.38 17.22 11.08
N LYS A 124 -4.50 16.93 11.75
CA LYS A 124 -4.88 17.59 13.01
C LYS A 124 -4.14 16.98 14.20
N LEU A 125 -4.02 15.66 14.25
CA LEU A 125 -3.31 14.95 15.31
C LEU A 125 -1.82 15.31 15.37
N SER A 126 -1.16 15.49 14.22
CA SER A 126 0.24 15.88 14.16
C SER A 126 0.54 17.23 14.82
N LYS A 127 -0.46 18.10 14.99
CA LYS A 127 -0.33 19.40 15.69
C LYS A 127 -0.48 19.31 17.20
N VAL A 128 -1.18 18.28 17.68
CA VAL A 128 -1.52 18.12 19.10
C VAL A 128 -0.59 17.12 19.79
N ILE A 129 -0.22 16.04 19.08
CA ILE A 129 0.68 15.01 19.59
C ILE A 129 2.12 15.52 19.51
N LYS A 130 2.77 15.62 20.68
CA LYS A 130 4.18 16.00 20.75
C LYS A 130 5.06 14.84 20.30
N SER A 131 5.79 15.01 19.21
CA SER A 131 6.76 14.00 18.78
C SER A 131 7.93 13.90 19.77
N VAL A 132 8.35 12.67 20.04
CA VAL A 132 9.64 12.40 20.67
C VAL A 132 10.74 12.92 19.74
N GLY A 133 11.74 13.62 20.29
CA GLY A 133 12.81 14.23 19.51
C GLY A 133 12.41 15.45 18.67
N LYS A 134 11.19 15.98 18.83
CA LYS A 134 10.66 17.12 18.03
C LYS A 134 10.70 16.90 16.51
N ILE A 135 10.59 15.64 16.11
CA ILE A 135 10.59 15.25 14.70
C ILE A 135 9.22 15.57 14.09
N ASP A 136 9.21 16.17 12.91
CA ASP A 136 7.97 16.45 12.20
C ASP A 136 7.35 15.16 11.63
N HIS A 137 6.04 14.98 11.83
CA HIS A 137 5.34 13.80 11.35
C HIS A 137 5.29 13.73 9.81
N GLY A 138 5.37 14.85 9.10
CA GLY A 138 5.45 14.88 7.64
C GLY A 138 6.75 14.29 7.08
N LEU A 139 7.82 14.27 7.89
CA LEU A 139 9.08 13.60 7.53
C LEU A 139 8.97 12.07 7.65
N TYR A 140 8.15 11.58 8.57
CA TYR A 140 7.91 10.15 8.81
C TYR A 140 6.41 9.85 8.87
N PRO A 141 5.69 10.04 7.74
CA PRO A 141 4.27 9.82 7.74
C PRO A 141 4.04 8.31 7.88
N PHE A 142 3.43 7.88 8.99
CA PHE A 142 2.76 6.59 9.03
C PHE A 142 1.54 6.66 8.11
N ARG A 143 1.77 6.55 6.80
CA ARG A 143 0.70 6.65 5.80
C ARG A 143 0.05 5.29 5.69
N PHE A 144 -1.03 5.10 6.43
CA PHE A 144 -1.83 3.88 6.50
C PHE A 144 -2.76 3.66 5.29
N PHE A 145 -2.78 4.58 4.31
CA PHE A 145 -3.86 4.64 3.33
C PHE A 145 -3.36 4.56 1.89
N ILE A 146 -3.87 3.55 1.19
CA ILE A 146 -3.87 3.50 -0.27
C ILE A 146 -5.15 4.17 -0.73
N SER A 147 -5.02 5.28 -1.45
CA SER A 147 -6.15 5.84 -2.19
C SER A 147 -6.38 4.95 -3.41
N GLY A 148 -7.28 3.97 -3.29
CA GLY A 148 -7.88 3.36 -4.47
C GLY A 148 -8.75 4.43 -5.12
N ASN A 149 -8.44 4.81 -6.36
CA ASN A 149 -9.43 5.52 -7.17
C ASN A 149 -10.56 4.52 -7.44
N VAL A 150 -11.69 4.71 -6.77
CA VAL A 150 -12.93 4.06 -7.18
C VAL A 150 -13.33 4.69 -8.50
N ARG A 151 -13.53 3.88 -9.54
CA ARG A 151 -14.10 4.33 -10.82
C ARG A 151 -15.45 4.99 -10.50
N GLU A 152 -15.60 6.26 -10.84
CA GLU A 152 -16.94 6.82 -11.06
C GLU A 152 -17.50 6.09 -12.29
N GLU A 153 -18.67 5.46 -12.12
CA GLU A 153 -19.46 4.89 -13.24
C GLU A 153 -19.97 5.99 -14.17
#